data_AF-A0A3A9A3N0-F1
#
_entry.id   AF-A0A3A9A3N0-F1
#
_cell.length_a   1.000
_cell.length_b   1.000
_cell.length_c   1.000
_cell.angle_alpha   90.00
_cell.angle_beta   90.00
_cell.angle_gamma   90.00
#
_symmetry.space_group_name_H-M   'P 1'
#
loop_
_entity.id
_entity.type
_entity.pdbx_description
1 polymer ?
#
loop_
_entity_poly.entity_id
_entity_poly.type
_entity_poly.pdbx_seq_one_letter_code
_entity_poly.pdbx_strand_id
1 'polypeptide(L)'
;MEKYLKFSATILQNENMDAAYVEVPYDIKELFGKGRLLVNATFDGVPYRGQVVKMGTPCYIIGVTRQIRRQIGKSFGDVVEVVIRERESEKKPMWKCPRCGREFKNKDQSHYCGEKPKTIDEYILSQDADKQEDLLFIRQILRDALPEAEERISWSMPTFWKKHNILHFAASKGHIGLYPGPEAVLHFAKELQDYKTDKGTIRIPYGKVDAALIEKIAKWCWETGNHA
;
A
#
# COMPACT_ATOMS: atom_id res chain seq x y z
N MET A 1 -21.13 12.78 26.91
CA MET A 1 -22.11 11.67 27.00
C MET A 1 -21.62 10.56 26.10
N GLU A 2 -21.37 9.36 26.63
CA GLU A 2 -21.06 8.20 25.80
C GLU A 2 -22.26 7.89 24.90
N LYS A 3 -22.07 8.03 23.59
CA LYS A 3 -23.07 7.58 22.61
C LYS A 3 -22.96 6.07 22.53
N TYR A 4 -24.01 5.38 22.98
CA TYR A 4 -24.16 3.95 22.76
C TYR A 4 -25.45 3.68 21.98
N LEU A 5 -25.42 2.65 21.15
CA LEU A 5 -26.57 2.15 20.41
C LEU A 5 -26.99 0.82 21.02
N LYS A 6 -28.29 0.59 21.18
CA LYS A 6 -28.84 -0.69 21.63
C LYS A 6 -30.05 -1.03 20.76
N PHE A 7 -30.03 -2.21 20.13
CA PHE A 7 -31.07 -2.66 19.21
C PHE A 7 -31.07 -4.19 19.09
N SER A 8 -32.15 -4.73 18.57
CA SER A 8 -32.25 -6.15 18.19
C SER A 8 -32.12 -6.28 16.68
N ALA A 9 -31.39 -7.29 16.21
CA ALA A 9 -31.23 -7.52 14.78
C ALA A 9 -31.13 -9.01 14.46
N THR A 10 -31.57 -9.39 13.26
CA THR A 10 -31.45 -10.75 12.75
C THR A 10 -30.03 -11.03 12.29
N ILE A 11 -29.48 -12.19 12.68
CA ILE A 11 -28.19 -12.68 12.19
C ILE A 11 -28.35 -13.13 10.73
N LEU A 12 -27.72 -12.40 9.82
CA LEU A 12 -27.72 -12.67 8.38
C LEU A 12 -26.47 -13.43 7.97
N GLN A 13 -26.58 -14.22 6.90
CA GLN A 13 -25.48 -14.94 6.29
C GLN A 13 -24.98 -14.20 5.05
N ASN A 14 -23.66 -14.10 4.90
CA ASN A 14 -23.07 -13.60 3.66
C ASN A 14 -23.05 -14.72 2.60
N GLU A 15 -24.06 -14.73 1.74
CA GLU A 15 -24.23 -15.73 0.67
C GLU A 15 -24.07 -17.17 1.21
N ASN A 16 -23.15 -17.96 0.66
CA ASN A 16 -22.87 -19.33 1.07
C ASN A 16 -21.72 -19.45 2.08
N MET A 17 -21.22 -18.33 2.61
CA MET A 17 -20.09 -18.32 3.55
C MET A 17 -20.56 -18.52 5.00
N ASP A 18 -19.69 -19.03 5.88
CA ASP A 18 -19.94 -19.08 7.33
C ASP A 18 -19.77 -17.69 8.02
N ALA A 19 -19.71 -16.62 7.22
CA ALA A 19 -19.60 -15.25 7.69
C ALA A 19 -21.00 -14.72 8.04
N ALA A 20 -21.20 -14.37 9.31
CA ALA A 20 -22.45 -13.81 9.79
C ALA A 20 -22.30 -12.32 10.12
N TYR A 21 -23.37 -11.57 9.96
CA TYR A 21 -23.43 -10.15 10.31
C TYR A 21 -24.84 -9.77 10.74
N VAL A 22 -24.98 -8.58 11.34
CA VAL A 22 -26.27 -7.94 11.58
C VAL A 22 -26.27 -6.57 10.93
N GLU A 23 -27.44 -6.14 10.49
CA GLU A 23 -27.65 -4.78 10.02
C GLU A 23 -27.81 -3.83 11.20
N VAL A 24 -27.14 -2.69 11.12
CA VAL A 24 -27.20 -1.62 12.12
C VAL A 24 -28.24 -0.62 11.64
N PRO A 25 -29.38 -0.44 12.34
CA PRO A 25 -30.52 0.35 11.88
C PRO A 25 -30.31 1.86 12.06
N TYR A 26 -29.06 2.32 12.10
CA TYR A 26 -28.68 3.70 12.37
C TYR A 26 -27.71 4.20 11.31
N ASP A 27 -27.84 5.46 10.91
CA ASP A 27 -26.81 6.10 10.09
C ASP A 27 -25.60 6.48 10.96
N ILE A 28 -24.56 5.66 10.87
CA ILE A 28 -23.32 5.85 11.61
C ILE A 28 -22.58 7.13 11.18
N LYS A 29 -22.71 7.55 9.92
CA LYS A 29 -22.08 8.78 9.44
C LYS A 29 -22.79 10.00 9.99
N GLU A 30 -24.12 9.97 10.10
CA GLU A 30 -24.89 11.05 10.74
C GLU A 30 -24.61 11.12 12.25
N LEU A 31 -24.63 9.98 12.95
CA LEU A 31 -24.50 9.95 14.40
C LEU A 31 -23.07 10.19 14.92
N PHE A 32 -22.05 9.69 14.21
CA PHE A 32 -20.66 9.69 14.65
C PHE A 32 -19.71 10.43 13.70
N GLY A 33 -20.17 10.90 12.53
CA GLY A 33 -19.33 11.59 11.55
C GLY A 33 -18.32 10.68 10.83
N LYS A 34 -18.46 9.35 10.94
CA LYS A 34 -17.47 8.37 10.47
C LYS A 34 -18.11 7.36 9.51
N GLY A 35 -17.45 7.07 8.39
CA GLY A 35 -17.88 5.99 7.47
C GLY A 35 -17.53 4.58 7.97
N ARG A 36 -16.61 4.48 8.95
CA ARG A 36 -16.23 3.25 9.64
C ARG A 36 -16.05 3.58 11.11
N LEU A 37 -16.77 2.89 11.98
CA LEU A 37 -16.75 3.14 13.42
C LEU A 37 -16.09 1.96 14.12
N LEU A 38 -14.98 2.21 14.83
CA LEU A 38 -14.41 1.21 15.73
C LEU A 38 -15.29 1.12 16.97
N VAL A 39 -15.59 -0.10 17.42
CA VAL A 39 -16.56 -0.31 18.51
C VAL A 39 -16.12 -1.38 19.49
N ASN A 40 -16.55 -1.20 20.74
CA ASN A 40 -16.76 -2.28 21.69
C ASN A 40 -18.25 -2.60 21.65
N ALA A 41 -18.59 -3.76 21.11
CA ALA A 41 -19.95 -4.22 21.00
C ALA A 41 -20.21 -5.41 21.94
N THR A 42 -21.47 -5.73 22.17
CA THR A 42 -21.89 -6.99 22.78
C THR A 42 -23.00 -7.61 21.95
N PHE A 43 -23.00 -8.94 21.87
CA PHE A 43 -24.08 -9.74 21.29
C PHE A 43 -24.66 -10.62 22.39
N ASP A 44 -25.90 -10.37 22.82
CA ASP A 44 -26.51 -10.96 24.03
C ASP A 44 -25.56 -10.94 25.25
N GLY A 45 -24.87 -9.81 25.46
CA GLY A 45 -23.90 -9.64 26.54
C GLY A 45 -22.50 -10.19 26.28
N VAL A 46 -22.28 -11.03 25.25
CA VAL A 46 -20.95 -11.52 24.88
C VAL A 46 -20.13 -10.39 24.23
N PRO A 47 -18.96 -10.03 24.77
CA PRO A 47 -18.19 -8.90 24.28
C PRO A 47 -17.54 -9.18 22.92
N TYR A 48 -17.51 -8.15 22.08
CA TYR A 48 -16.89 -8.16 20.77
C TYR A 48 -16.16 -6.85 20.50
N ARG A 49 -14.86 -6.94 20.21
CA ARG A 49 -14.07 -5.80 19.74
C ARG A 49 -14.02 -5.82 18.22
N GLY A 50 -14.64 -4.85 17.58
CA GLY A 50 -14.77 -4.85 16.13
C GLY A 50 -15.03 -3.48 15.55
N GLN A 51 -15.81 -3.45 14.49
CA GLN A 51 -16.14 -2.25 13.75
C GLN A 51 -17.48 -2.37 13.03
N VAL A 52 -18.16 -1.24 12.90
CA VAL A 52 -19.32 -1.06 12.04
C VAL A 52 -18.84 -0.45 10.72
N VAL A 53 -19.26 -1.04 9.61
CA VAL A 53 -18.81 -0.70 8.25
C VAL A 53 -19.98 -0.65 7.27
N LYS A 54 -19.83 0.10 6.19
CA LYS A 54 -20.73 0.06 5.02
C LYS A 54 -20.01 -0.66 3.87
N MET A 55 -20.29 -1.95 3.69
CA MET A 55 -19.57 -2.83 2.76
C MET A 55 -20.32 -3.00 1.43
N GLY A 56 -20.59 -1.89 0.73
CA GLY A 56 -21.42 -1.92 -0.49
C GLY A 56 -22.90 -2.27 -0.23
N THR A 57 -23.29 -2.45 1.02
CA THR A 57 -24.65 -2.67 1.49
C THR A 57 -25.42 -1.34 1.63
N PRO A 58 -26.76 -1.33 1.47
CA PRO A 58 -27.57 -0.12 1.73
C PRO A 58 -27.41 0.38 3.18
N CYS A 59 -27.34 -0.56 4.12
CA CYS A 59 -27.23 -0.35 5.56
C CYS A 59 -25.80 -0.52 6.07
N TYR A 60 -25.51 -0.01 7.27
CA TYR A 60 -24.30 -0.36 8.00
C TYR A 60 -24.41 -1.78 8.57
N ILE A 61 -23.29 -2.49 8.70
CA ILE A 61 -23.25 -3.85 9.25
C ILE A 61 -22.14 -4.02 10.28
N ILE A 62 -22.33 -4.97 11.19
CA ILE A 62 -21.30 -5.47 12.11
C ILE A 62 -21.28 -7.00 12.08
N GLY A 63 -20.08 -7.58 11.95
CA GLY A 63 -19.91 -9.03 11.88
C GLY A 63 -20.18 -9.71 13.23
N VAL A 64 -20.83 -10.87 13.20
CA VAL A 64 -21.03 -11.77 14.34
C VAL A 64 -20.19 -13.02 14.12
N THR A 65 -19.12 -13.17 14.88
CA THR A 65 -18.18 -14.27 14.64
C THR A 65 -18.82 -15.63 14.95
N ARG A 66 -18.30 -16.70 14.33
CA ARG A 66 -18.71 -18.08 14.63
C ARG A 66 -18.56 -18.41 16.13
N GLN A 67 -17.51 -17.88 16.78
CA GLN A 67 -17.29 -18.07 18.21
C GLN A 67 -18.41 -17.43 19.04
N ILE A 68 -18.77 -16.19 18.74
CA ILE A 68 -19.84 -15.48 19.44
C ILE A 68 -21.18 -16.21 19.23
N ARG A 69 -21.52 -16.57 17.99
CA ARG A 69 -22.71 -17.35 17.64
C ARG A 69 -22.83 -18.64 18.47
N ARG A 70 -21.71 -19.38 18.60
CA ARG A 70 -21.64 -20.58 19.44
C ARG A 70 -21.84 -20.28 20.93
N GLN A 71 -21.28 -19.19 21.45
CA GLN A 71 -21.40 -18.82 22.87
C GLN A 71 -22.82 -18.39 23.24
N ILE A 72 -23.51 -17.66 22.36
CA ILE A 72 -24.89 -17.21 22.60
C ILE A 72 -25.94 -18.25 22.18
N GLY A 73 -25.52 -19.35 21.55
CA GLY A 73 -26.42 -20.40 21.06
C GLY A 73 -27.33 -19.95 19.91
N LYS A 74 -26.89 -19.00 19.08
CA LYS A 74 -27.67 -18.45 17.96
C LYS A 74 -26.97 -18.64 16.61
N SER A 75 -27.76 -18.81 15.56
CA SER A 75 -27.32 -19.02 14.18
C SER A 75 -28.03 -18.04 13.22
N PHE A 76 -27.88 -18.26 11.92
CA PHE A 76 -28.53 -17.48 10.88
C PHE A 76 -30.05 -17.51 11.05
N GLY A 77 -30.69 -16.34 10.97
CA GLY A 77 -32.13 -16.18 11.18
C GLY A 77 -32.53 -15.86 12.62
N ASP A 78 -31.67 -16.13 13.60
CA ASP A 78 -31.96 -15.79 15.01
C ASP A 78 -31.80 -14.29 15.27
N VAL A 79 -32.59 -13.78 16.21
CA VAL A 79 -32.52 -12.38 16.64
C VAL A 79 -31.54 -12.27 17.81
N VAL A 80 -30.60 -11.32 17.73
CA VAL A 80 -29.58 -11.04 18.76
C VAL A 80 -29.73 -9.62 19.30
N GLU A 81 -29.56 -9.43 20.61
CA GLU A 81 -29.44 -8.11 21.21
C GLU A 81 -28.03 -7.57 20.97
N VAL A 82 -27.94 -6.40 20.34
CA VAL A 82 -26.67 -5.76 19.98
C VAL A 82 -26.54 -4.47 20.78
N VAL A 83 -25.45 -4.33 21.51
CA VAL A 83 -25.04 -3.05 22.10
C VAL A 83 -23.76 -2.61 21.44
N ILE A 84 -23.67 -1.35 21.03
CA ILE A 84 -22.49 -0.79 20.36
C ILE A 84 -22.06 0.45 21.13
N ARG A 85 -20.78 0.50 21.50
CA ARG A 85 -20.12 1.68 22.05
C ARG A 85 -18.97 2.07 21.15
N GLU A 86 -18.88 3.36 20.81
CA GLU A 86 -17.72 3.87 20.09
C GLU A 86 -16.44 3.57 20.88
N ARG A 87 -15.43 3.08 20.17
CA ARG A 87 -14.10 2.84 20.72
C ARG A 87 -13.13 3.79 20.06
N GLU A 88 -12.37 4.50 20.86
CA GLU A 88 -11.27 5.32 20.34
C GLU A 88 -10.24 4.44 19.62
N SER A 89 -9.75 4.95 18.49
CA SER A 89 -8.56 4.38 17.88
C SER A 89 -7.37 4.72 18.77
N GLU A 90 -6.71 3.71 19.32
CA GLU A 90 -5.35 3.86 19.84
C GLU A 90 -4.48 4.32 18.67
N LYS A 91 -4.27 5.64 18.52
CA LYS A 91 -3.28 6.17 17.59
C LYS A 91 -1.93 5.75 18.15
N LYS A 92 -1.33 4.69 17.58
CA LYS A 92 0.05 4.36 17.92
C LYS A 92 0.90 5.61 17.71
N PRO A 93 1.77 5.99 18.67
CA PRO A 93 2.63 7.14 18.49
C PRO A 93 3.43 6.94 17.21
N MET A 94 3.31 7.89 16.29
CA MET A 94 4.07 7.85 15.05
C MET A 94 5.50 8.28 15.38
N TRP A 95 6.48 7.52 14.92
CA TRP A 95 7.87 7.93 15.02
C TRP A 95 8.13 9.05 14.02
N LYS A 96 8.71 10.15 14.47
CA LYS A 96 9.04 11.30 13.64
C LYS A 96 10.50 11.18 13.16
N CYS A 97 10.77 11.18 11.85
CA CYS A 97 12.17 11.20 11.34
C CYS A 97 12.86 12.43 11.93
N PRO A 98 13.98 12.30 12.66
CA PRO A 98 14.70 13.45 13.20
C PRO A 98 15.31 14.32 12.08
N ARG A 99 15.48 13.77 10.87
CA ARG A 99 16.02 14.50 9.72
C ARG A 99 14.97 15.28 8.91
N CYS A 100 13.78 14.73 8.66
CA CYS A 100 12.77 15.40 7.82
C CYS A 100 11.45 15.74 8.53
N GLY A 101 11.28 15.36 9.79
CA GLY A 101 10.07 15.66 10.55
C GLY A 101 8.81 14.89 10.12
N ARG A 102 8.88 14.01 9.11
CA ARG A 102 7.74 13.18 8.69
C ARG A 102 7.45 12.07 9.69
N GLU A 103 6.18 11.71 9.80
CA GLU A 103 5.67 10.74 10.76
C GLU A 103 5.49 9.37 10.12
N PHE A 104 5.98 8.33 10.79
CA PHE A 104 5.96 6.94 10.31
C PHE A 104 5.40 6.01 11.36
N LYS A 105 4.80 4.91 10.91
CA LYS A 105 4.24 3.87 11.79
C LYS A 105 5.32 3.12 12.56
N ASN A 106 6.49 2.93 11.94
CA ASN A 106 7.60 2.16 12.50
C ASN A 106 8.79 3.08 12.80
N LYS A 107 9.48 2.81 13.91
CA LYS A 107 10.75 3.46 14.24
C LYS A 107 11.80 3.15 13.18
N ASP A 108 12.58 4.15 12.78
CA ASP A 108 13.66 4.03 11.79
C ASP A 108 13.19 3.44 10.44
N GLN A 109 11.91 3.66 10.08
CA GLN A 109 11.35 3.20 8.81
C GLN A 109 12.19 3.76 7.65
N SER A 110 12.60 2.90 6.71
CA SER A 110 13.33 3.35 5.52
C SER A 110 12.48 4.30 4.70
N HIS A 111 13.00 5.50 4.46
CA HIS A 111 12.40 6.52 3.63
C HIS A 111 13.45 7.55 3.24
N TYR A 112 13.12 8.36 2.23
CA TYR A 112 13.89 9.51 1.83
C TYR A 112 13.71 10.67 2.84
N CYS A 113 14.65 11.03 3.72
CA CYS A 113 14.47 12.23 4.56
C CYS A 113 14.95 13.47 3.77
N GLY A 114 14.05 14.38 3.37
CA GLY A 114 14.38 15.62 2.66
C GLY A 114 13.17 16.25 1.93
N GLU A 115 13.37 17.41 1.30
CA GLU A 115 12.42 17.93 0.31
C GLU A 115 12.36 17.01 -0.90
N LYS A 116 11.16 16.78 -1.43
CA LYS A 116 10.97 15.97 -2.64
C LYS A 116 11.85 16.56 -3.75
N PRO A 117 12.74 15.77 -4.36
CA PRO A 117 13.60 16.29 -5.42
C PRO A 117 12.73 16.72 -6.61
N LYS A 118 13.12 17.81 -7.24
CA LYS A 118 12.45 18.36 -8.42
C LYS A 118 13.07 17.79 -9.69
N THR A 119 14.35 17.45 -9.65
CA THR A 119 15.12 16.91 -10.77
C THR A 119 15.82 15.61 -10.42
N ILE A 120 16.23 14.86 -11.44
CA ILE A 120 17.06 13.65 -11.25
C ILE A 120 18.42 14.01 -10.64
N ASP A 121 19.01 15.14 -11.04
CA ASP A 121 20.26 15.64 -10.45
C ASP A 121 20.15 15.87 -8.93
N GLU A 122 19.10 16.56 -8.49
CA GLU A 122 18.84 16.78 -7.06
C GLU A 122 18.63 15.44 -6.33
N TYR A 123 17.92 14.49 -6.95
CA TYR A 123 17.75 13.16 -6.37
C TYR A 123 19.10 12.47 -6.17
N ILE A 124 19.97 12.46 -7.19
CA ILE A 124 21.25 11.76 -7.13
C ILE A 124 22.18 12.43 -6.10
N LEU A 125 22.28 13.76 -6.12
CA LEU A 125 23.11 14.52 -5.17
C LEU A 125 22.70 14.33 -3.71
N SER A 126 21.43 14.00 -3.46
CA SER A 126 20.92 13.71 -2.11
C SER A 126 21.27 12.30 -1.58
N GLN A 127 21.80 11.41 -2.43
CA GLN A 127 22.20 10.06 -2.03
C GLN A 127 23.62 10.05 -1.45
N ASP A 128 23.93 9.01 -0.68
CA ASP A 128 25.29 8.76 -0.18
C ASP A 128 26.27 8.65 -1.36
N ALA A 129 27.50 9.17 -1.20
CA ALA A 129 28.48 9.32 -2.28
C ALA A 129 28.80 8.00 -3.01
N ASP A 130 28.81 6.89 -2.27
CA ASP A 130 29.03 5.54 -2.79
C ASP A 130 27.93 5.05 -3.74
N LYS A 131 26.73 5.65 -3.67
CA LYS A 131 25.59 5.31 -4.52
C LYS A 131 25.49 6.18 -5.76
N GLN A 132 26.08 7.38 -5.72
CA GLN A 132 25.93 8.38 -6.78
C GLN A 132 26.53 7.90 -8.11
N GLU A 133 27.67 7.21 -8.07
CA GLU A 133 28.36 6.70 -9.25
C GLU A 133 27.47 5.76 -10.08
N ASP A 134 26.92 4.71 -9.45
CA ASP A 134 26.03 3.77 -10.14
C ASP A 134 24.71 4.43 -10.60
N LEU A 135 24.17 5.40 -9.84
CA LEU A 135 22.96 6.12 -10.24
C LEU A 135 23.20 7.02 -11.46
N LEU A 136 24.35 7.70 -11.51
CA LEU A 136 24.77 8.48 -12.68
C LEU A 136 24.99 7.56 -13.87
N PHE A 137 25.61 6.40 -13.66
CA PHE A 137 25.86 5.44 -14.71
C PHE A 137 24.56 4.89 -15.31
N ILE A 138 23.60 4.47 -14.46
CA ILE A 138 22.27 4.04 -14.92
C ILE A 138 21.55 5.17 -15.67
N ARG A 139 21.57 6.40 -15.14
CA ARG A 139 20.96 7.55 -15.83
C ARG A 139 21.57 7.74 -17.22
N GLN A 140 22.89 7.65 -17.35
CA GLN A 140 23.58 7.80 -18.63
C GLN A 140 23.15 6.72 -19.63
N ILE A 141 23.17 5.45 -19.22
CA ILE A 141 22.69 4.32 -20.05
C ILE A 141 21.26 4.59 -20.55
N LEU A 142 20.38 5.06 -19.67
CA LEU A 142 18.99 5.32 -20.01
C LEU A 142 18.81 6.53 -20.93
N ARG A 143 19.61 7.59 -20.79
CA ARG A 143 19.61 8.74 -21.71
C ARG A 143 20.05 8.34 -23.11
N ASP A 144 21.07 7.49 -23.21
CA ASP A 144 21.59 6.99 -24.48
C ASP A 144 20.59 6.01 -25.13
N ALA A 145 19.93 5.18 -24.32
CA ALA A 145 18.91 4.24 -24.79
C ALA A 145 17.61 4.94 -25.24
N LEU A 146 17.24 6.05 -24.57
CA LEU A 146 15.96 6.74 -24.70
C LEU A 146 16.15 8.25 -24.96
N PRO A 147 16.78 8.67 -26.08
CA PRO A 147 17.14 10.07 -26.31
C PRO A 147 15.94 11.02 -26.44
N GLU A 148 14.76 10.48 -26.74
CA GLU A 148 13.50 11.24 -26.84
C GLU A 148 12.68 11.26 -25.54
N ALA A 149 13.10 10.53 -24.50
CA ALA A 149 12.36 10.47 -23.25
C ALA A 149 12.64 11.71 -22.38
N GLU A 150 11.59 12.21 -21.71
CA GLU A 150 11.71 13.28 -20.74
C GLU A 150 12.19 12.72 -19.39
N GLU A 151 13.18 13.38 -18.80
CA GLU A 151 13.65 13.10 -17.44
C GLU A 151 12.81 13.87 -16.41
N ARG A 152 12.22 13.16 -15.44
CA ARG A 152 11.42 13.80 -14.38
C ARG A 152 11.47 13.04 -13.06
N ILE A 153 10.87 13.64 -12.03
CA ILE A 153 10.63 12.97 -10.74
C ILE A 153 9.15 12.56 -10.63
N SER A 154 8.90 11.24 -10.60
CA SER A 154 7.58 10.66 -10.29
C SER A 154 7.68 9.81 -9.04
N TRP A 155 6.72 9.95 -8.12
CA TRP A 155 6.75 9.27 -6.80
C TRP A 155 8.07 9.45 -6.02
N SER A 156 8.75 10.59 -6.21
CA SER A 156 10.06 10.90 -5.62
C SER A 156 11.22 10.04 -6.15
N MET A 157 11.05 9.46 -7.34
CA MET A 157 12.05 8.64 -8.03
C MET A 157 12.39 9.24 -9.39
N PRO A 158 13.66 9.17 -9.82
CA PRO A 158 14.08 9.34 -11.20
C PRO A 158 13.25 8.51 -12.18
N THR A 159 12.78 9.16 -13.23
CA THR A 159 11.80 8.59 -14.18
C THR A 159 12.09 9.05 -15.59
N PHE A 160 12.07 8.11 -16.53
CA PHE A 160 12.05 8.39 -17.97
C PHE A 160 10.61 8.28 -18.48
N TRP A 161 10.14 9.31 -19.19
CA TRP A 161 8.74 9.48 -19.53
C TRP A 161 8.50 9.83 -21.01
N LYS A 162 7.46 9.25 -21.62
CA LYS A 162 6.88 9.69 -22.89
C LYS A 162 5.38 9.38 -22.90
N LYS A 163 4.53 10.38 -22.61
CA LYS A 163 3.07 10.22 -22.39
C LYS A 163 2.71 9.38 -21.15
N HIS A 164 3.42 8.29 -20.90
CA HIS A 164 3.37 7.42 -19.72
C HIS A 164 4.79 7.22 -19.14
N ASN A 165 4.88 6.67 -17.92
CA ASN A 165 6.16 6.38 -17.28
C ASN A 165 6.79 5.14 -17.91
N ILE A 166 7.89 5.27 -18.63
CA ILE A 166 8.55 4.14 -19.30
C ILE A 166 9.19 3.25 -18.24
N LEU A 167 10.02 3.86 -17.38
CA LEU A 167 10.68 3.18 -16.27
C LEU A 167 11.14 4.18 -15.20
N HIS A 168 11.45 3.64 -14.03
CA HIS A 168 12.02 4.37 -12.91
C HIS A 168 13.29 3.69 -12.42
N PHE A 169 14.13 4.45 -11.70
CA PHE A 169 15.19 3.87 -10.90
C PHE A 169 15.32 4.60 -9.56
N ALA A 170 15.67 3.89 -8.49
CA ALA A 170 15.83 4.49 -7.16
C ALA A 170 16.86 3.74 -6.30
N ALA A 171 17.62 4.49 -5.52
CA ALA A 171 18.54 3.96 -4.51
C ALA A 171 17.78 3.29 -3.35
N SER A 172 18.31 2.15 -2.90
CA SER A 172 17.92 1.45 -1.69
C SER A 172 19.16 1.17 -0.83
N LYS A 173 18.99 0.54 0.35
CA LYS A 173 20.12 0.35 1.30
C LYS A 173 21.30 -0.44 0.70
N GLY A 174 21.06 -1.38 -0.22
CA GLY A 174 22.12 -2.24 -0.77
C GLY A 174 21.94 -2.61 -2.25
N HIS A 175 21.09 -1.90 -2.97
CA HIS A 175 20.88 -2.07 -4.41
C HIS A 175 20.23 -0.81 -4.98
N ILE A 176 20.27 -0.68 -6.29
CA ILE A 176 19.38 0.19 -7.07
C ILE A 176 18.18 -0.64 -7.51
N GLY A 177 16.98 -0.16 -7.23
CA GLY A 177 15.77 -0.70 -7.82
C GLY A 177 15.59 -0.10 -9.21
N LEU A 178 15.50 -0.95 -10.23
CA LEU A 178 15.03 -0.60 -11.57
C LEU A 178 13.59 -1.10 -11.73
N TYR A 179 12.70 -0.23 -12.19
CA TYR A 179 11.26 -0.49 -12.26
C TYR A 179 10.76 -0.34 -13.69
N PRO A 180 10.89 -1.37 -14.53
CA PRO A 180 10.45 -1.34 -15.95
C PRO A 180 9.02 -1.86 -16.16
N GLY A 181 8.31 -2.24 -15.08
CA GLY A 181 6.99 -2.87 -15.17
C GLY A 181 7.05 -4.40 -15.21
N PRO A 182 5.94 -5.09 -14.87
CA PRO A 182 5.92 -6.55 -14.71
C PRO A 182 6.20 -7.32 -16.01
N GLU A 183 5.76 -6.81 -17.15
CA GLU A 183 5.93 -7.44 -18.47
C GLU A 183 7.41 -7.49 -18.85
N ALA A 184 8.18 -6.44 -18.56
CA ALA A 184 9.61 -6.43 -18.79
C ALA A 184 10.33 -7.47 -17.92
N VAL A 185 10.01 -7.57 -16.63
CA VAL A 185 10.61 -8.58 -15.75
C VAL A 185 10.31 -10.00 -16.25
N LEU A 186 9.10 -10.24 -16.78
CA LEU A 186 8.74 -11.53 -17.37
C LEU A 186 9.48 -11.79 -18.68
N HIS A 187 9.58 -10.80 -19.57
CA HIS A 187 10.24 -10.93 -20.86
C HIS A 187 11.74 -11.25 -20.71
N PHE A 188 12.42 -10.55 -19.79
CA PHE A 188 13.85 -10.67 -19.53
C PHE A 188 14.21 -11.68 -18.44
N ALA A 189 13.29 -12.56 -18.04
CA ALA A 189 13.47 -13.48 -16.90
C ALA A 189 14.72 -14.38 -17.04
N LYS A 190 15.14 -14.71 -18.26
CA LYS A 190 16.36 -15.50 -18.51
C LYS A 190 17.63 -14.70 -18.29
N GLU A 191 17.70 -13.45 -18.75
CA GLU A 191 18.86 -12.58 -18.50
C GLU A 191 18.94 -12.09 -17.05
N LEU A 192 17.81 -12.09 -16.33
CA LEU A 192 17.72 -11.61 -14.95
C LEU A 192 18.03 -12.67 -13.89
N GLN A 193 18.52 -13.86 -14.26
CA GLN A 193 18.73 -14.99 -13.34
C GLN A 193 19.68 -14.67 -12.17
N ASP A 194 20.65 -13.78 -12.38
CA ASP A 194 21.62 -13.37 -11.36
C ASP A 194 21.13 -12.21 -10.48
N TYR A 195 19.95 -11.65 -10.77
CA TYR A 195 19.35 -10.54 -10.04
C TYR A 195 18.16 -10.99 -9.20
N LYS A 196 17.98 -10.36 -8.03
CA LYS A 196 16.73 -10.49 -7.28
C LYS A 196 15.64 -9.67 -7.94
N THR A 197 14.51 -10.29 -8.28
CA THR A 197 13.37 -9.62 -8.92
C THR A 197 12.09 -9.79 -8.10
N ASP A 198 11.18 -8.81 -8.22
CA ASP A 198 9.78 -8.89 -7.79
C ASP A 198 8.89 -8.49 -8.98
N LYS A 199 7.56 -8.45 -8.79
CA LYS A 199 6.60 -7.97 -9.80
C LYS A 199 6.97 -6.55 -10.25
N GLY A 200 7.59 -6.45 -11.44
CA GLY A 200 8.00 -5.19 -12.07
C GLY A 200 9.21 -4.50 -11.44
N THR A 201 10.01 -5.21 -10.63
CA THR A 201 11.22 -4.65 -10.00
C THR A 201 12.42 -5.55 -10.21
N ILE A 202 13.56 -4.94 -10.56
CA ILE A 202 14.87 -5.58 -10.65
C ILE A 202 15.78 -4.91 -9.61
N ARG A 203 16.43 -5.71 -8.76
CA ARG A 203 17.36 -5.21 -7.73
C ARG A 203 18.79 -5.39 -8.20
N ILE A 204 19.40 -4.30 -8.64
CA ILE A 204 20.77 -4.25 -9.15
C ILE A 204 21.71 -3.95 -7.97
N PRO A 205 22.54 -4.88 -7.50
CA PRO A 205 23.51 -4.58 -6.45
C PRO A 205 24.46 -3.46 -6.89
N TYR A 206 24.87 -2.62 -5.95
CA TYR A 206 25.87 -1.59 -6.22
C TYR A 206 27.17 -2.22 -6.76
N GLY A 207 27.78 -1.59 -7.76
CA GLY A 207 28.95 -2.08 -8.50
C GLY A 207 28.67 -3.26 -9.46
N LYS A 208 27.40 -3.62 -9.69
CA LYS A 208 26.98 -4.73 -10.57
C LYS A 208 26.01 -4.28 -11.68
N VAL A 209 26.16 -3.04 -12.13
CA VAL A 209 25.37 -2.47 -13.23
C VAL A 209 25.77 -3.13 -14.55
N ASP A 210 24.86 -3.91 -15.14
CA ASP A 210 25.00 -4.44 -16.49
C ASP A 210 24.41 -3.45 -17.49
N ALA A 211 25.28 -2.67 -18.14
CA ALA A 211 24.87 -1.63 -19.07
C ALA A 211 24.08 -2.18 -20.26
N ALA A 212 24.51 -3.31 -20.82
CA ALA A 212 23.89 -3.90 -21.99
C ALA A 212 22.47 -4.39 -21.69
N LEU A 213 22.28 -5.02 -20.52
CA LEU A 213 20.96 -5.49 -20.11
C LEU A 213 20.00 -4.33 -19.81
N ILE A 214 20.46 -3.29 -19.12
CA ILE A 214 19.64 -2.11 -18.80
C ILE A 214 19.21 -1.38 -20.08
N GLU A 215 20.15 -1.19 -21.02
CA GLU A 215 19.86 -0.59 -22.33
C GLU A 215 18.79 -1.41 -23.08
N LYS A 216 18.97 -2.74 -23.12
CA LYS A 216 18.03 -3.65 -23.80
C LYS A 216 16.63 -3.59 -23.20
N ILE A 217 16.53 -3.57 -21.87
CA ILE A 217 15.25 -3.44 -21.15
C ILE A 217 14.59 -2.10 -21.49
N ALA A 218 15.34 -1.00 -21.42
CA ALA A 218 14.82 0.34 -21.67
C ALA A 218 14.26 0.48 -23.09
N LYS A 219 15.01 0.05 -24.10
CA LYS A 219 14.57 0.07 -25.52
C LYS A 219 13.34 -0.80 -25.73
N TRP A 220 13.30 -1.99 -25.15
CA TRP A 220 12.14 -2.87 -25.26
C TRP A 220 10.86 -2.25 -24.64
N CYS A 221 10.97 -1.61 -23.47
CA CYS A 221 9.86 -0.89 -22.86
C CYS A 221 9.34 0.23 -23.78
N TRP A 222 10.27 0.98 -24.38
CA TRP A 222 9.94 2.06 -25.32
C TRP A 222 9.24 1.57 -26.59
N GLU A 223 9.76 0.51 -27.21
CA GLU A 223 9.28 -0.01 -28.49
C GLU A 223 7.92 -0.71 -28.36
N THR A 224 7.71 -1.44 -27.26
CA THR A 224 6.49 -2.23 -27.06
C THR A 224 5.37 -1.47 -26.36
N GLY A 225 5.69 -0.34 -25.72
CA GLY A 225 4.75 0.39 -24.86
C GLY A 225 4.43 -0.34 -23.55
N ASN A 226 5.14 -1.42 -23.22
CA ASN A 226 5.08 -2.02 -21.89
C ASN A 226 5.95 -1.21 -20.94
N HIS A 227 5.36 -0.75 -19.85
CA HIS A 227 5.94 0.31 -19.06
C HIS A 227 5.61 0.17 -17.58
N ALA A 228 6.21 1.01 -16.75
CA ALA A 228 6.03 1.01 -15.29
C ALA A 228 4.67 1.57 -14.83
#